data_AF-A0A3E4PUW2-F1
#
_entry.id   AF-A0A3E4PUW2-F1
#
_cell.length_a   1.000
_cell.length_b   1.000
_cell.length_c   1.000
_cell.angle_alpha   90.00
_cell.angle_beta   90.00
_cell.angle_gamma   90.00
#
_symmetry.space_group_name_H-M   'P 1'
#
loop_
_entity.id
_entity.type
_entity.pdbx_description
1 polymer ?
#
loop_
_entity_poly.entity_id
_entity_poly.type
_entity_poly.pdbx_seq_one_letter_code
_entity_poly.pdbx_strand_id
1 'polypeptide(L)'
;MSKYDKMLEVNHKQSVEKIQRAKLEIHEMIEEEDKVTVPKLMQKTGLSRGFFYKNPEVRKAVDRALQLQAGMVDKRRKILDMAMDNRILQLEQQVAKLKRENETLQKENEAMRKVLNKRDLNLIKNF
;
A
#
# COMPACT_ATOMS: atom_id res chain seq x y z
N MET A 1 39.04 -33.96 -25.92
CA MET A 1 37.71 -33.34 -26.04
C MET A 1 37.67 -32.48 -27.28
N SER A 2 36.60 -32.61 -28.08
CA SER A 2 36.38 -31.75 -29.25
C SER A 2 36.16 -30.30 -28.81
N LYS A 3 36.49 -29.35 -29.67
CA LYS A 3 36.16 -27.92 -29.50
C LYS A 3 34.65 -27.72 -29.23
N TYR A 4 33.82 -28.61 -29.80
CA TYR A 4 32.38 -28.61 -29.62
C TYR A 4 31.97 -29.03 -28.20
N ASP A 5 32.57 -30.09 -27.66
CA ASP A 5 32.29 -30.58 -26.30
C ASP A 5 32.60 -29.50 -25.27
N LYS A 6 33.74 -28.81 -25.42
CA LYS A 6 34.14 -27.72 -24.52
C LYS A 6 33.18 -26.53 -24.57
N MET A 7 32.61 -26.25 -25.74
CA MET A 7 31.61 -25.19 -25.91
C MET A 7 30.28 -25.56 -25.23
N LEU A 8 29.85 -26.82 -25.35
CA LEU A 8 28.64 -27.31 -24.68
C LEU A 8 28.78 -27.26 -23.15
N GLU A 9 29.92 -27.67 -22.60
CA GLU A 9 30.18 -27.61 -21.17
C GLU A 9 30.14 -26.18 -20.63
N VAL A 10 30.78 -25.23 -21.33
CA VAL A 10 30.78 -23.81 -20.93
C VAL A 10 29.36 -23.24 -20.97
N ASN A 11 28.59 -23.51 -22.02
CA ASN A 11 27.21 -23.05 -22.13
C ASN A 11 26.30 -23.66 -21.05
N HIS A 12 26.49 -24.95 -20.75
CA HIS A 12 25.75 -25.61 -19.70
C HIS A 12 26.05 -24.98 -18.33
N LYS A 13 27.33 -24.77 -18.01
CA LYS A 13 27.76 -24.13 -16.76
C LYS A 13 27.17 -22.73 -16.62
N GLN A 14 27.25 -21.91 -17.67
CA GLN A 14 26.65 -20.57 -17.67
C GLN A 14 25.13 -20.61 -17.50
N SER A 15 24.46 -21.60 -18.07
CA SER A 15 23.02 -21.79 -17.90
C SER A 15 22.67 -22.09 -16.43
N VAL A 16 23.42 -23.01 -15.81
CA VAL A 16 23.25 -23.37 -14.39
C VAL A 16 23.48 -22.17 -13.48
N GLU A 17 24.54 -21.40 -13.69
CA GLU A 17 24.82 -20.19 -12.92
C GLU A 17 23.70 -19.15 -13.01
N LYS A 18 23.12 -18.94 -14.21
CA LYS A 18 21.97 -18.05 -14.40
C LYS A 18 20.73 -18.54 -13.65
N ILE A 19 20.49 -19.86 -13.64
CA ILE A 19 19.36 -20.46 -12.91
C ILE A 19 19.56 -20.26 -11.40
N GLN A 20 20.76 -20.53 -10.89
CA GLN A 20 21.09 -20.36 -9.47
C GLN A 20 20.93 -18.90 -9.04
N ARG A 21 21.47 -17.95 -9.81
CA ARG A 21 21.30 -16.52 -9.55
C ARG A 21 19.83 -16.10 -9.50
N ALA A 22 19.02 -16.57 -10.44
CA ALA A 22 17.59 -16.27 -10.45
C ALA A 22 16.88 -16.86 -9.23
N LYS A 23 17.20 -18.09 -8.83
CA LYS A 23 16.60 -18.74 -7.64
C LYS A 23 17.01 -18.06 -6.34
N LEU A 24 18.27 -17.66 -6.22
CA LEU A 24 18.79 -16.94 -5.05
C LEU A 24 18.05 -15.61 -4.88
N GLU A 25 17.95 -14.82 -5.94
CA GLU A 25 17.24 -13.53 -5.89
C GLU A 25 15.76 -13.70 -5.52
N ILE A 26 15.09 -14.71 -6.06
CA ILE A 26 13.70 -15.02 -5.67
C ILE A 26 13.62 -15.30 -4.18
N HIS A 27 14.59 -16.03 -3.62
CA HIS A 27 14.61 -16.36 -2.20
C HIS A 27 14.86 -15.12 -1.33
N GLU A 28 15.85 -14.30 -1.69
CA GLU A 28 16.17 -13.05 -0.98
C GLU A 28 14.97 -12.11 -0.97
N MET A 29 14.30 -11.93 -2.12
CA MET A 29 13.09 -11.11 -2.19
C MET A 29 11.96 -11.64 -1.29
N ILE A 30 11.80 -12.96 -1.15
CA ILE A 30 10.82 -13.53 -0.22
C ILE A 30 11.20 -13.23 1.24
N GLU A 31 12.47 -13.38 1.61
CA GLU A 31 12.97 -13.11 2.97
C GLU A 31 12.86 -11.63 3.35
N GLU A 32 13.12 -10.73 2.40
CA GLU A 32 12.93 -9.27 2.57
C GLU A 32 11.43 -8.87 2.64
N GLU A 33 10.53 -9.84 2.43
CA GLU A 33 9.10 -9.66 2.19
C GLU A 33 8.83 -8.65 1.05
N ASP A 34 9.76 -8.55 0.08
CA ASP A 34 9.58 -7.74 -1.11
C ASP A 34 8.81 -8.53 -2.16
N LYS A 35 7.85 -7.86 -2.80
CA LYS A 35 7.00 -8.50 -3.80
C LYS A 35 7.82 -8.96 -5.00
N VAL A 36 7.88 -10.27 -5.21
CA VAL A 36 8.52 -10.94 -6.33
C VAL A 36 7.74 -10.64 -7.60
N THR A 37 8.41 -9.98 -8.55
CA THR A 37 7.84 -9.70 -9.87
C THR A 37 8.93 -9.87 -10.93
N VAL A 38 8.55 -10.32 -12.13
CA VAL A 38 9.50 -10.48 -13.24
C VAL A 38 10.28 -9.19 -13.55
N PRO A 39 9.66 -7.99 -13.60
CA PRO A 39 10.42 -6.75 -13.82
C PRO A 39 11.49 -6.47 -12.77
N LYS A 40 11.21 -6.71 -11.48
CA LYS A 40 12.21 -6.53 -10.41
C LYS A 40 13.32 -7.56 -10.51
N LEU A 41 12.98 -8.83 -10.77
CA LEU A 41 13.96 -9.89 -10.97
C LEU A 41 14.89 -9.57 -12.15
N MET A 42 14.37 -9.01 -13.24
CA MET A 42 15.20 -8.54 -14.36
C MET A 42 16.18 -7.43 -13.93
N GLN A 43 15.70 -6.46 -13.16
CA GLN A 43 16.55 -5.35 -12.67
C GLN A 43 17.67 -5.85 -11.76
N LYS A 44 17.37 -6.76 -10.83
CA LYS A 44 18.35 -7.24 -9.85
C LYS A 44 19.32 -8.29 -10.41
N THR A 45 18.84 -9.19 -11.26
CA THR A 45 19.68 -10.27 -11.82
C THR A 45 20.35 -9.92 -13.14
N GLY A 46 19.85 -8.92 -13.86
CA GLY A 46 20.28 -8.59 -15.23
C GLY A 46 19.83 -9.62 -16.28
N LEU A 47 19.01 -10.60 -15.92
CA LEU A 47 18.53 -11.64 -16.83
C LEU A 47 17.35 -11.14 -17.66
N SER A 48 17.22 -11.66 -18.88
CA SER A 48 16.15 -11.25 -19.79
C SER A 48 14.78 -11.75 -19.31
N ARG A 49 13.72 -11.01 -19.68
CA ARG A 49 12.33 -11.43 -19.43
C ARG A 49 12.05 -12.85 -19.93
N GLY A 50 12.57 -13.19 -21.11
CA GLY A 50 12.40 -14.50 -21.72
C GLY A 50 13.01 -15.63 -20.90
N PHE A 51 14.11 -15.38 -20.19
CA PHE A 51 14.74 -16.37 -19.31
C PHE A 51 13.78 -16.81 -18.19
N PHE A 52 13.11 -15.86 -17.54
CA PHE A 52 12.15 -16.13 -16.46
C PHE A 52 10.91 -16.90 -16.90
N TYR A 53 10.51 -16.79 -18.17
CA TYR A 53 9.34 -17.51 -18.69
C TYR A 53 9.67 -18.83 -19.37
N LYS A 54 10.84 -18.94 -20.03
CA LYS A 54 11.20 -20.11 -20.84
C LYS A 54 11.95 -21.17 -20.05
N ASN A 55 12.69 -20.79 -19.01
CA ASN A 55 13.36 -21.78 -18.17
C ASN A 55 12.34 -22.38 -17.17
N PRO A 56 12.02 -23.68 -17.24
CA PRO A 56 10.96 -24.29 -16.44
C PRO A 56 11.27 -24.30 -14.95
N GLU A 57 12.54 -24.40 -14.56
CA GLU A 57 12.92 -24.38 -13.13
C GLU A 57 12.73 -23.00 -12.52
N VAL A 58 13.19 -21.96 -13.24
CA VAL A 58 13.05 -20.57 -12.82
C VAL A 58 11.57 -20.19 -12.81
N ARG A 59 10.81 -20.58 -13.84
CA ARG A 59 9.37 -20.34 -13.89
C ARG A 59 8.64 -20.96 -12.70
N LYS A 60 8.91 -22.23 -12.38
CA LYS A 60 8.35 -22.88 -11.19
C LYS A 60 8.72 -22.16 -9.90
N ALA A 61 9.94 -21.62 -9.78
CA ALA A 61 10.35 -20.85 -8.62
C ALA A 61 9.57 -19.52 -8.51
N VAL A 62 9.38 -18.81 -9.61
CA VAL A 62 8.57 -17.59 -9.67
C VAL A 62 7.11 -17.89 -9.32
N ASP A 63 6.51 -18.93 -9.92
CA ASP A 63 5.11 -19.28 -9.67
C ASP A 63 4.88 -19.65 -8.19
N ARG A 64 5.82 -20.38 -7.57
CA ARG A 64 5.78 -20.66 -6.12
C ARG A 64 5.91 -19.39 -5.30
N ALA A 65 6.83 -18.49 -5.66
CA ALA A 65 6.98 -17.22 -4.95
C ALA A 65 5.69 -16.39 -5.01
N LEU A 66 5.04 -16.34 -6.18
CA LEU A 66 3.76 -15.63 -6.34
C LEU A 66 2.64 -16.26 -5.51
N GLN A 67 2.62 -17.59 -5.37
CA GLN A 67 1.66 -18.28 -4.50
C GLN A 67 1.93 -18.03 -3.02
N LEU A 68 3.20 -18.08 -2.59
CA LEU A 68 3.60 -17.78 -1.21
C LEU A 68 3.26 -16.34 -0.83
N GLN A 69 3.42 -15.41 -1.77
CA GLN A 69 3.12 -14.01 -1.58
C GLN A 69 1.65 -13.64 -1.89
N ALA A 70 0.81 -14.63 -2.23
CA ALA A 70 -0.60 -14.41 -2.45
C ALA A 70 -1.26 -14.02 -1.12
N GLY A 71 -1.84 -12.81 -1.07
CA GLY A 71 -2.43 -12.27 0.15
C GLY A 71 -1.47 -11.45 1.03
N MET A 72 -0.19 -11.33 0.67
CA MET A 72 0.68 -10.36 1.34
C MET A 72 0.22 -8.93 1.01
N VAL A 73 -0.10 -8.17 2.06
CA VAL A 73 -0.42 -6.74 1.95
C VAL A 73 0.89 -5.98 1.74
N ASP A 74 0.96 -5.22 0.65
CA ASP A 74 2.13 -4.41 0.30
C ASP A 74 2.51 -3.47 1.48
N LYS A 75 3.78 -3.44 1.88
CA LYS A 75 4.28 -2.58 2.97
C LYS A 75 3.90 -1.11 2.75
N ARG A 76 3.88 -0.65 1.49
CA ARG A 76 3.45 0.72 1.15
C ARG A 76 1.98 0.94 1.44
N ARG A 77 1.14 -0.08 1.23
CA ARG A 77 -0.29 -0.02 1.53
C ARG A 77 -0.52 0.13 3.02
N LYS A 78 0.20 -0.63 3.87
CA LYS A 78 0.11 -0.49 5.33
C LYS A 78 0.45 0.92 5.83
N ILE A 79 1.48 1.57 5.26
CA ILE A 79 1.85 2.95 5.62
C ILE A 79 0.76 3.94 5.20
N LEU A 80 0.20 3.76 4.00
CA LEU A 80 -0.90 4.60 3.52
C LEU A 80 -2.16 4.41 4.38
N ASP A 81 -2.50 3.17 4.75
CA ASP A 81 -3.63 2.85 5.62
C ASP A 81 -3.47 3.56 6.98
N MET A 82 -2.28 3.49 7.59
CA MET A 82 -1.97 4.23 8.83
C MET A 82 -2.12 5.75 8.68
N ALA A 83 -1.70 6.31 7.54
CA ALA A 83 -1.87 7.74 7.27
C ALA A 83 -3.34 8.12 7.11
N MET A 84 -4.15 7.26 6.48
CA MET A 84 -5.60 7.44 6.36
C MET A 84 -6.30 7.34 7.71
N ASP A 85 -5.95 6.36 8.54
CA ASP A 85 -6.53 6.19 9.89
C ASP A 85 -6.29 7.43 10.76
N ASN A 86 -5.06 7.98 10.73
CA ASN A 86 -4.75 9.23 11.42
C ASN A 86 -5.59 10.41 10.89
N ARG A 87 -5.84 10.46 9.58
CA ARG A 87 -6.67 11.50 8.97
C ARG A 87 -8.14 11.37 9.38
N ILE A 88 -8.66 10.15 9.44
CA ILE A 88 -10.03 9.86 9.91
C ILE A 88 -10.17 10.34 11.35
N LEU A 89 -9.23 9.97 12.24
CA LEU A 89 -9.25 10.40 13.64
C LEU A 89 -9.26 11.93 13.79
N GLN A 90 -8.44 12.64 13.00
CA GLN A 90 -8.43 14.11 13.00
C GLN A 90 -9.77 14.69 12.55
N LEU A 91 -10.39 14.12 11.51
CA LEU A 91 -11.69 14.56 11.01
C LEU A 91 -12.79 14.32 12.05
N GLU A 92 -12.80 13.16 12.71
CA GLU A 92 -13.75 12.85 13.78
C GLU A 92 -13.66 13.84 14.94
N GLN A 93 -12.43 14.20 15.35
CA GLN A 93 -12.21 15.23 16.38
C GLN A 93 -12.74 16.60 15.96
N GLN A 94 -12.52 17.00 14.70
CA GLN A 94 -13.05 18.27 14.17
C GLN A 94 -14.57 18.27 14.13
N VAL A 95 -15.19 17.16 13.67
CA VAL A 95 -16.65 17.02 13.65
C VAL A 95 -17.22 17.11 15.06
N ALA A 96 -16.60 16.45 16.05
CA ALA A 96 -17.04 16.53 17.43
C ALA A 96 -16.95 17.96 18.00
N LYS A 97 -15.88 18.68 17.68
CA LYS A 97 -15.70 20.08 18.08
C LYS A 97 -16.77 20.99 17.47
N LEU A 98 -16.96 20.89 16.15
CA LEU A 98 -17.95 21.69 15.43
C LEU A 98 -19.38 21.41 15.89
N LYS A 99 -19.72 20.16 16.23
CA LYS A 99 -21.02 19.81 16.80
C LYS A 99 -21.27 20.53 18.14
N ARG A 100 -20.29 20.53 19.04
CA ARG A 100 -20.40 21.25 20.32
C ARG A 100 -20.54 22.75 20.14
N GLU A 101 -19.74 23.35 19.25
CA GLU A 101 -19.82 24.79 18.96
C GLU A 101 -21.18 25.17 18.36
N ASN A 102 -21.73 24.33 17.47
CA ASN A 102 -23.04 24.57 16.90
C ASN A 102 -24.16 24.48 17.95
N GLU A 103 -24.11 23.48 18.84
CA GLU A 103 -25.06 23.38 19.96
C GLU A 103 -25.02 24.59 20.89
N THR A 104 -23.82 25.12 21.20
CA THR A 104 -23.70 26.33 22.03
C THR A 104 -24.27 27.55 21.33
N LEU A 105 -23.95 27.75 20.04
CA LEU A 105 -24.46 28.87 19.25
C LEU A 105 -25.98 28.81 19.05
N GLN A 106 -26.55 27.60 18.94
CA GLN A 106 -28.01 27.44 18.88
C GLN A 106 -28.68 27.86 20.19
N LYS A 107 -28.15 27.45 21.34
CA LYS A 107 -28.68 27.86 22.66
C LYS A 107 -28.59 29.37 22.87
N GLU A 108 -27.47 29.99 22.50
CA GLU A 108 -27.29 31.44 22.57
C GLU A 108 -28.29 32.18 21.66
N ASN A 109 -28.46 31.71 20.42
CA ASN A 109 -29.45 32.27 19.50
C ASN A 109 -30.88 32.16 20.04
N GLU A 110 -31.26 31.01 20.61
CA GLU A 110 -32.58 30.85 21.23
C GLU A 110 -32.77 31.80 22.43
N ALA A 111 -31.76 31.96 23.28
CA ALA A 111 -31.81 32.87 24.41
C ALA A 111 -32.00 34.33 23.95
N MET A 112 -31.22 34.77 22.96
CA MET A 112 -31.35 36.11 22.38
C MET A 112 -32.73 36.35 21.76
N ARG A 113 -33.26 35.38 21.00
CA ARG A 113 -34.61 35.44 20.42
C ARG A 113 -35.68 35.58 21.51
N LYS A 114 -35.58 34.86 22.62
CA LYS A 114 -36.51 34.98 23.76
C LYS A 114 -36.44 36.36 24.41
N VAL A 115 -35.26 36.95 24.54
CA VAL A 115 -35.08 38.30 25.10
C VAL A 115 -35.69 39.36 24.18
N LEU A 116 -35.44 39.27 22.88
CA LEU A 116 -36.04 40.17 21.88
C LEU A 116 -37.57 40.12 21.93
N ASN A 117 -38.14 38.91 21.87
CA ASN A 117 -39.60 38.74 21.93
C ASN A 117 -40.22 39.32 23.22
N LYS A 118 -39.55 39.17 24.38
CA LYS A 118 -40.01 39.78 25.64
C LYS A 118 -39.97 41.31 25.59
N ARG A 119 -38.92 41.88 24.99
CA ARG A 119 -38.79 43.34 24.81
C ARG A 119 -39.89 43.87 23.90
N ASP A 120 -40.15 43.20 22.79
CA ASP A 120 -41.20 43.58 21.83
C ASP A 120 -42.59 43.52 22.47
N LEU A 121 -42.89 42.47 23.24
CA LEU A 121 -44.16 42.35 24.00
C LEU A 121 -44.33 43.46 25.05
N ASN A 122 -43.26 43.86 25.73
CA ASN A 122 -43.30 44.95 26.71
C ASN A 122 -43.49 46.32 26.06
N LEU A 123 -42.94 46.54 24.85
CA LEU A 123 -43.17 47.77 24.10
C LEU A 123 -44.64 47.88 23.68
N ILE A 124 -45.25 46.80 23.21
CA ILE A 124 -46.67 46.78 22.79
C ILE A 124 -47.63 47.02 23.97
N LYS A 125 -47.31 46.52 25.17
CA LYS A 125 -48.14 46.70 26.38
C LYS A 125 -48.09 48.09 27.01
N ASN A 126 -47.09 48.90 26.65
CA ASN A 126 -46.89 50.25 27.18
C ASN A 126 -47.48 51.35 26.26
N PHE A 127 -48.26 50.95 25.24
CA PHE A 127 -49.16 51.82 24.47
C PHE A 127 -50.61 51.58 24.92
#